data_AF-A0A0B5B0F3-F1
#
_entry.id   AF-A0A0B5B0F3-F1
#
_cell.length_a   1.000
_cell.length_b   1.000
_cell.length_c   1.000
_cell.angle_alpha   90.00
_cell.angle_beta   90.00
_cell.angle_gamma   90.00
#
_symmetry.space_group_name_H-M   'P 1'
#
loop_
_entity.id
_entity.type
_entity.pdbx_description
1 polymer ?
#
loop_
_entity_poly.entity_id
_entity_poly.type
_entity_poly.pdbx_seq_one_letter_code
_entity_poly.pdbx_strand_id
1 'polypeptide(L)' 'MKKQPGFVVLQAENGFVRITHDTNTGTFRMGFKSGDNIQWKFISESLYQQMAKELAHQPGKSS' A
#
# COMPACT_ATOMS: atom_id res chain seq x y z
N MET A 1 -13.82 -4.00 15.84
CA MET A 1 -13.13 -3.15 14.84
C MET A 1 -12.63 -4.05 13.71
N LYS A 2 -13.13 -3.87 12.48
CA LYS A 2 -12.66 -4.66 11.32
C LYS A 2 -11.26 -4.14 10.92
N LYS A 3 -10.28 -5.04 10.89
CA LYS A 3 -8.89 -4.74 10.50
C LYS A 3 -8.87 -4.28 9.04
N GLN A 4 -8.19 -3.16 8.75
CA GLN A 4 -7.94 -2.69 7.39
C GLN A 4 -6.87 -3.59 6.73
N PRO A 5 -7.19 -4.35 5.68
CA PRO A 5 -6.18 -5.08 4.92
C PRO A 5 -5.40 -4.07 4.06
N GLY A 6 -4.19 -3.74 4.49
CA GLY A 6 -3.27 -2.95 3.66
C GLY A 6 -2.18 -3.83 3.08
N PHE A 7 -1.82 -3.61 1.82
CA PHE A 7 -0.81 -4.41 1.13
C PHE A 7 0.53 -3.69 1.14
N VAL A 8 1.59 -4.38 1.59
CA VAL A 8 2.96 -3.86 1.51
C VAL A 8 3.44 -4.00 0.06
N VAL A 9 3.71 -2.86 -0.56
CA VAL A 9 4.01 -2.70 -1.98
C VAL A 9 5.50 -2.96 -2.19
N LEU A 10 6.36 -2.16 -1.59
CA LEU A 10 7.81 -2.28 -1.78
C LEU A 10 8.50 -2.29 -0.43
N GLN A 11 9.40 -3.24 -0.23
CA GLN A 11 10.30 -3.27 0.91
C GLN A 11 11.64 -2.69 0.47
N ALA A 12 12.04 -1.57 1.05
CA ALA A 12 13.35 -0.98 0.88
C ALA A 12 14.23 -1.37 2.07
N GLU A 13 15.56 -1.32 1.93
CA GLU A 13 16.50 -1.75 2.98
C GLU A 13 16.22 -1.14 4.37
N ASN A 14 15.61 0.06 4.44
CA ASN A 14 15.30 0.77 5.68
C ASN A 14 13.82 1.19 5.83
N GLY A 15 12.89 0.56 5.11
CA GLY A 15 11.48 0.96 5.15
C GLY A 15 10.56 0.18 4.22
N PHE A 16 9.29 0.58 4.16
CA PHE A 16 8.38 0.05 3.15
C PHE A 16 7.39 1.08 2.64
N VAL A 17 7.00 0.91 1.38
CA VAL A 17 5.83 1.58 0.80
C VAL A 17 4.63 0.65 0.96
N ARG A 18 3.52 1.17 1.48
CA ARG A 18 2.25 0.47 1.62
C ARG A 18 1.18 1.20 0.82
N ILE A 19 0.26 0.47 0.22
CA ILE A 19 -0.94 1.04 -0.39
C ILE A 19 -2.16 0.40 0.27
N THR A 20 -3.19 1.20 0.46
CA THR A 20 -4.41 0.78 1.13
C THR A 20 -5.62 1.36 0.44
N HIS A 21 -6.66 0.54 0.32
CA HIS A 21 -8.00 0.96 -0.02
C HIS A 21 -8.89 0.79 1.22
N ASP A 22 -9.46 1.87 1.72
CA ASP A 22 -10.43 1.83 2.81
C ASP A 22 -11.84 1.75 2.25
N THR A 23 -12.41 0.55 2.27
CA THR A 23 -13.72 0.25 1.68
C THR A 23 -14.88 0.93 2.40
N ASN A 24 -14.69 1.45 3.63
CA ASN A 24 -15.75 2.18 4.33
C ASN A 24 -15.87 3.62 3.83
N THR A 25 -14.74 4.22 3.42
CA THR A 25 -14.68 5.62 2.97
C THR A 25 -14.43 5.77 1.47
N GLY A 26 -14.14 4.68 0.76
CA GLY A 26 -13.76 4.69 -0.65
C GLY A 26 -12.42 5.37 -0.91
N THR A 27 -11.58 5.54 0.12
CA THR A 27 -10.33 6.31 0.00
C THR A 27 -9.14 5.42 -0.29
N PHE A 28 -8.24 5.90 -1.15
CA PHE A 28 -6.98 5.26 -1.48
C PHE A 28 -5.83 6.05 -0.87
N ARG A 29 -4.89 5.34 -0.24
CA ARG A 29 -3.75 5.95 0.45
C ARG A 29 -2.47 5.20 0.16
N MET A 30 -1.37 5.95 0.09
CA MET A 30 0.00 5.45 0.08
C MET A 30 0.66 5.84 1.41
N GLY A 31 1.36 4.89 2.02
CA GLY A 31 2.13 5.08 3.24
C GLY A 31 3.61 4.83 2.98
N PHE A 32 4.47 5.78 3.36
CA PHE A 32 5.92 5.57 3.39
C PHE A 32 6.37 5.37 4.84
N LYS A 33 6.92 4.19 5.16
CA LYS A 33 7.51 3.90 6.46
C LYS A 33 8.99 4.24 6.47
N SER A 34 9.39 5.09 7.41
CA SER A 34 10.79 5.38 7.74
C SER A 34 10.94 5.33 9.26
N GLY A 35 11.77 4.42 9.76
CA GLY A 35 11.80 4.11 11.20
C GLY A 35 10.45 3.59 11.70
N ASP A 36 9.95 4.10 12.83
CA ASP A 36 8.65 3.69 13.41
C ASP A 36 7.45 4.47 12.88
N ASN A 37 7.67 5.53 12.11
CA ASN A 37 6.61 6.38 11.61
C ASN A 37 6.20 6.02 10.18
N ILE A 38 4.89 6.07 9.92
CA ILE A 38 4.32 5.94 8.58
C ILE A 38 3.64 7.26 8.22
N GLN A 39 4.11 7.91 7.14
CA GLN A 39 3.43 9.07 6.59
C GLN A 39 2.46 8.64 5.51
N TRP A 40 1.18 8.97 5.68
CA TRP A 40 0.11 8.64 4.76
C TRP A 40 -0.24 9.83 3.86
N LYS A 41 -0.45 9.55 2.57
CA LYS A 41 -0.95 10.50 1.56
C LYS A 41 -2.10 9.89 0.79
N PHE A 42 -3.13 10.68 0.52
CA PHE A 42 -4.20 10.27 -0.39
C PHE A 42 -3.66 10.16 -1.82
N ILE A 43 -4.13 9.15 -2.52
CA ILE A 43 -3.81 8.89 -3.93
C ILE A 43 -5.11 8.65 -4.69
N SER A 44 -5.06 8.72 -6.02
CA SER A 44 -6.19 8.33 -6.86
C SER A 44 -6.38 6.80 -6.87
N GLU A 45 -7.60 6.36 -7.19
CA GLU A 45 -7.89 4.96 -7.47
C GLU A 45 -7.04 4.42 -8.61
N SER A 46 -6.87 5.19 -9.69
CA SER A 46 -6.09 4.79 -10.87
C SER A 46 -4.64 4.48 -10.51
N LEU A 47 -4.02 5.32 -9.66
CA LEU A 47 -2.66 5.10 -9.19
C LEU A 47 -2.58 3.87 -8.28
N TYR A 48 -3.56 3.68 -7.38
CA TYR A 48 -3.66 2.47 -6.56
C TYR A 48 -3.73 1.20 -7.43
N GLN A 49 -4.58 1.18 -8.45
CA GLN A 49 -4.78 0.01 -9.32
C GLN A 49 -3.53 -0.31 -10.15
N GLN A 50 -2.84 0.72 -10.69
CA GLN A 50 -1.58 0.52 -11.41
C GLN A 50 -0.52 -0.10 -10.50
N MET A 51 -0.32 0.45 -9.29
CA MET A 51 0.63 -0.12 -8.34
C MET A 51 0.26 -1.53 -7.90
N ALA A 52 -1.02 -1.79 -7.62
CA ALA A 52 -1.49 -3.13 -7.26
C ALA A 52 -1.21 -4.15 -8.37
N LYS A 53 -1.37 -3.77 -9.64
CA LYS A 53 -1.00 -4.60 -10.79
C LYS A 53 0.50 -4.86 -10.84
N GLU A 54 1.34 -3.83 -10.76
CA GLU A 54 2.79 -4.00 -10.77
C GLU A 54 3.27 -4.96 -9.66
N LEU A 55 2.63 -4.92 -8.48
CA LEU A 55 2.92 -5.85 -7.38
C LEU A 55 2.53 -7.29 -7.65
N ALA A 56 1.38 -7.53 -8.27
CA ALA A 56 0.93 -8.87 -8.60
C ALA A 56 1.88 -9.58 -9.57
N HIS A 57 2.68 -8.82 -10.33
CA HIS A 57 3.67 -9.35 -11.28
C HIS A 57 5.09 -9.45 -10.68
N GLN A 58 5.32 -9.07 -9.41
CA GLN A 58 6.62 -9.24 -8.80
C GLN A 58 6.87 -10.72 -8.45
N PRO A 59 7.95 -11.34 -8.98
CA PRO A 59 8.30 -12.72 -8.65
C PRO A 59 8.62 -12.82 -7.14
N GLY A 60 7.89 -13.68 -6.43
CA GLY A 60 8.11 -13.95 -4.99
C GLY A 60 7.00 -13.51 -4.04
N LYS A 61 5.91 -12.88 -4.52
CA LYS A 61 4.72 -12.60 -3.70
C LYS A 61 3.48 -13.32 -4.25
N SER A 62 3.46 -14.64 -4.09
CA SER A 62 2.22 -15.42 -4.17
C SER A 62 1.69 -15.63 -2.76
N SER A 63 0.51 -15.04 -2.49
CA SER A 63 -0.45 -15.41 -1.44
C SER A 63 0.07 -15.52 -0.01
#